data_AF-A0A4S2T7X7-F1
#
_entry.id   AF-A0A4S2T7X7-F1
#
_cell.length_a   1.000
_cell.length_b   1.000
_cell.length_c   1.000
_cell.angle_alpha   90.00
_cell.angle_beta   90.00
_cell.angle_gamma   90.00
#
_symmetry.space_group_name_H-M   'P 1'
#
loop_
_entity.id
_entity.type
_entity.pdbx_description
1 polymer ?
#
loop_
_entity_poly.entity_id
_entity_poly.type
_entity_poly.pdbx_seq_one_letter_code
_entity_poly.pdbx_strand_id
1 'polypeptide(L)'
;MYEVTIQHRSVAEKTFTAKDGGELRTLVYGVARAQGREVDNDSDMIAEIGAVRSRADIEGVGLIEVYGLTVEVKPAEDEIDYACEGHESLYVGLGESAYCDGTCKPRTKFDRAALVDLSFALDDEDLDESGGCGACGLEADQMCAACARCNCDRHDSCKRPTAAK
;
A
#
# COMPACT_ATOMS: atom_id res chain seq x y z
N MET A 1 0.07 -18.64 -3.98
CA MET A 1 -0.56 -17.32 -3.81
C MET A 1 0.09 -16.66 -2.60
N TYR A 2 0.21 -15.34 -2.60
CA TYR A 2 0.86 -14.57 -1.53
C TYR A 2 -0.06 -13.50 -0.98
N GLU A 3 -0.04 -13.33 0.33
CA GLU A 3 -0.51 -12.13 1.02
C GLU A 3 0.66 -11.18 1.15
N VAL A 4 0.43 -9.93 0.76
CA VAL A 4 1.46 -8.91 0.67
C VAL A 4 1.01 -7.71 1.47
N THR A 5 1.68 -7.46 2.57
CA THR A 5 1.39 -6.34 3.46
C THR A 5 2.41 -5.23 3.24
N ILE A 6 1.91 -4.03 3.00
CA ILE A 6 2.75 -2.83 2.90
C ILE A 6 2.76 -2.15 4.28
N GLN A 7 3.95 -2.09 4.88
CA GLN A 7 4.19 -1.43 6.15
C GLN A 7 4.96 -0.13 5.92
N HIS A 8 4.37 0.98 6.36
CA HIS A 8 5.02 2.27 6.47
C HIS A 8 4.66 2.91 7.82
N ARG A 9 5.54 3.77 8.35
CA ARG A 9 5.29 4.43 9.65
C ARG A 9 3.99 5.24 9.67
N SER A 10 3.53 5.74 8.52
CA SER A 10 2.38 6.65 8.44
C SER A 10 1.28 6.20 7.48
N VAL A 11 1.51 5.15 6.69
CA VAL A 11 0.43 4.52 5.90
C VAL A 11 -0.20 3.42 6.75
N ALA A 12 -1.52 3.46 6.91
CA ALA A 12 -2.26 2.38 7.56
C ALA A 12 -1.89 1.05 6.88
N GLU A 13 -1.55 0.05 7.69
CA GLU A 13 -1.18 -1.27 7.21
C GLU A 13 -2.26 -1.80 6.26
N LYS A 14 -1.86 -2.04 5.01
CA LYS A 14 -2.76 -2.57 3.96
C LYS A 14 -2.21 -3.89 3.44
N THR A 15 -3.07 -4.90 3.48
CA THR A 15 -2.80 -6.22 2.93
C THR A 15 -3.46 -6.37 1.57
N PHE A 16 -2.66 -6.85 0.62
CA PHE A 16 -3.04 -7.15 -0.74
C PHE A 16 -2.75 -8.62 -1.03
N THR A 17 -3.30 -9.11 -2.13
CA THR A 17 -3.07 -10.49 -2.58
C THR A 17 -2.41 -10.49 -3.95
N ALA A 18 -1.43 -11.38 -4.09
CA ALA A 18 -0.73 -11.64 -5.34
C ALA A 18 -0.86 -13.11 -5.70
N LYS A 19 -1.46 -13.39 -6.85
CA LYS A 19 -1.66 -14.77 -7.34
C LYS A 19 -0.33 -15.49 -7.54
N ASP A 20 0.61 -14.81 -8.19
CA ASP A 20 1.88 -15.36 -8.62
C ASP A 20 3.02 -14.35 -8.47
N GLY A 21 4.23 -14.78 -8.83
CA GLY A 21 5.41 -13.91 -8.81
C GLY A 21 5.34 -12.71 -9.77
N GLY A 22 4.52 -12.78 -10.82
CA GLY A 22 4.31 -11.68 -11.76
C GLY A 22 3.43 -10.57 -11.16
N GLU A 23 2.36 -10.95 -10.46
CA GLU A 23 1.54 -10.02 -9.69
C GLU A 23 2.31 -9.45 -8.50
N LEU A 24 3.06 -10.27 -7.77
CA LEU A 24 3.93 -9.79 -6.68
C LEU A 24 4.93 -8.76 -7.17
N ARG A 25 5.57 -9.01 -8.32
CA ARG A 25 6.46 -8.03 -8.94
C ARG A 25 5.72 -6.75 -9.31
N THR A 26 4.54 -6.86 -9.91
CA THR A 26 3.75 -5.68 -10.27
C THR A 26 3.41 -4.82 -9.05
N LEU A 27 3.10 -5.45 -7.92
CA LEU A 27 2.86 -4.79 -6.64
C LEU A 27 4.12 -4.07 -6.15
N VAL A 28 5.26 -4.77 -6.05
CA VAL A 28 6.53 -4.17 -5.58
C VAL A 28 6.96 -2.98 -6.44
N TYR A 29 6.84 -3.09 -7.76
CA TYR A 29 7.07 -1.99 -8.69
C TYR A 29 6.05 -0.86 -8.52
N GLY A 30 4.80 -1.19 -8.21
CA GLY A 30 3.77 -0.24 -7.83
C GLY A 30 4.16 0.57 -6.60
N VAL A 31 4.71 -0.08 -5.58
CA VAL A 31 5.21 0.59 -4.36
C VAL A 31 6.36 1.55 -4.66
N ALA A 32 7.30 1.18 -5.53
CA ALA A 32 8.36 2.07 -5.98
C ALA A 32 7.79 3.29 -6.73
N ARG A 33 6.85 3.06 -7.67
CA ARG A 33 6.18 4.13 -8.42
C ARG A 33 5.34 5.04 -7.53
N ALA A 34 4.74 4.49 -6.48
CA ALA A 34 3.92 5.27 -5.55
C ALA A 34 4.72 6.39 -4.88
N GLN A 35 6.02 6.14 -4.66
CA GLN A 35 7.01 7.08 -4.12
C GLN A 35 7.65 7.98 -5.20
N GLY A 36 7.14 7.94 -6.43
CA GLY A 36 7.70 8.70 -7.56
C GLY A 36 9.08 8.22 -8.02
N ARG A 37 9.52 7.01 -7.62
CA ARG A 37 10.83 6.46 -7.99
C ARG A 37 10.70 5.37 -9.04
N GLU A 38 11.59 5.42 -10.03
CA GLU A 38 11.77 4.31 -10.96
C GLU A 38 12.78 3.30 -10.38
N VAL A 39 12.60 2.03 -10.74
CA VAL A 39 13.54 0.98 -10.35
C VAL A 39 14.78 1.12 -11.21
N ASP A 40 15.92 1.44 -10.58
CA ASP A 40 17.17 1.73 -11.30
C ASP A 40 17.75 0.49 -11.99
N ASN A 41 17.63 -0.69 -11.36
CA ASN A 41 18.08 -1.96 -11.92
C ASN A 41 16.99 -3.03 -11.83
N ASP A 42 16.28 -3.23 -12.94
CA ASP A 42 15.24 -4.24 -13.07
C ASP A 42 15.72 -5.67 -12.77
N SER A 43 16.95 -6.01 -13.15
CA SER A 43 17.46 -7.37 -12.97
C SER A 43 17.69 -7.70 -11.49
N ASP A 44 18.25 -6.74 -10.75
CA ASP A 44 18.48 -6.90 -9.31
C ASP A 44 17.15 -6.96 -8.56
N MET A 45 16.21 -6.07 -8.89
CA MET A 45 14.87 -6.07 -8.29
C MET A 45 14.12 -7.39 -8.54
N ILE A 46 14.18 -7.94 -9.76
CA ILE A 46 13.58 -9.25 -10.06
C ILE A 46 14.23 -10.36 -9.24
N ALA A 47 15.55 -10.33 -9.07
CA ALA A 47 16.28 -11.31 -8.27
C ALA A 47 15.90 -11.22 -6.78
N GLU A 48 15.79 -10.00 -6.24
CA GLU A 48 15.36 -9.76 -4.87
C GLU A 48 13.93 -10.22 -4.62
N ILE A 49 12.99 -9.88 -5.50
CA ILE A 49 11.61 -10.36 -5.42
C ILE A 49 11.56 -11.90 -5.48
N GLY A 50 12.39 -12.51 -6.34
CA GLY A 50 12.53 -13.96 -6.42
C GLY A 50 13.05 -14.57 -5.10
N ALA A 51 14.04 -13.94 -4.47
CA ALA A 51 14.58 -14.37 -3.19
C ALA A 51 13.55 -14.22 -2.06
N VAL A 52 12.80 -13.12 -2.04
CA VAL A 52 11.74 -12.86 -1.06
C VAL A 52 10.63 -13.89 -1.18
N ARG A 53 10.22 -14.21 -2.41
CA ARG A 53 9.25 -15.27 -2.68
C ARG A 53 9.75 -16.62 -2.14
N SER A 54 10.99 -16.97 -2.44
CA SER A 54 11.60 -18.20 -1.94
C SER A 54 11.67 -18.25 -0.42
N ARG A 55 11.96 -17.12 0.25
CA ARG A 55 11.92 -17.02 1.72
C ARG A 55 10.50 -17.21 2.25
N ALA A 56 9.51 -16.57 1.63
CA ALA A 56 8.10 -16.75 2.01
C ALA A 56 7.68 -18.23 1.88
N ASP A 57 8.11 -18.93 0.82
CA ASP A 57 7.78 -20.34 0.61
C ASP A 57 8.49 -21.29 1.60
N ILE A 58 9.70 -20.96 2.07
CA ILE A 58 10.52 -21.82 2.94
C ILE A 58 10.30 -21.51 4.43
N GLU A 59 10.33 -20.23 4.78
CA GLU A 59 10.33 -19.71 6.15
C GLU A 59 8.95 -19.20 6.58
N GLY A 60 7.99 -19.13 5.66
CA GLY A 60 6.63 -18.62 5.90
C GLY A 60 6.52 -17.09 5.84
N VAL A 61 7.64 -16.37 5.75
CA VAL A 61 7.65 -14.91 5.55
C VAL A 61 8.85 -14.46 4.74
N GLY A 62 8.63 -13.52 3.84
CA GLY A 62 9.66 -12.83 3.09
C GLY A 62 9.51 -11.32 3.27
N LEU A 63 10.61 -10.64 3.56
CA LEU A 63 10.63 -9.17 3.68
C LEU A 63 11.48 -8.57 2.56
N ILE A 64 11.01 -7.46 1.98
CA ILE A 64 11.78 -6.61 1.08
C ILE A 64 11.54 -5.14 1.44
N GLU A 65 12.62 -4.36 1.44
CA GLU A 65 12.56 -2.93 1.66
C GLU A 65 12.56 -2.21 0.32
N VAL A 66 11.57 -1.35 0.08
CA VAL A 66 11.40 -0.60 -1.15
C VAL A 66 11.40 0.88 -0.81
N TYR A 67 12.59 1.48 -0.88
CA TYR A 67 12.82 2.91 -0.65
C TYR A 67 12.30 3.45 0.70
N GLY A 68 12.30 2.61 1.74
CA GLY A 68 11.86 2.97 3.10
C GLY A 68 10.49 2.39 3.49
N LEU A 69 9.76 1.80 2.54
CA LEU A 69 8.59 0.96 2.85
C LEU A 69 9.02 -0.50 2.99
N THR A 70 8.52 -1.16 4.03
CA THR A 70 8.71 -2.61 4.19
C THR A 70 7.53 -3.32 3.54
N VAL A 71 7.82 -4.20 2.59
CA VAL A 71 6.83 -5.09 1.99
C VAL A 71 7.05 -6.49 2.57
N GLU A 72 6.05 -6.93 3.31
CA GLU A 72 5.99 -8.26 3.89
C GLU A 72 5.19 -9.19 2.99
N VAL A 73 5.74 -10.37 2.70
CA VAL A 73 5.16 -11.37 1.80
C VAL A 73 5.01 -12.67 2.57
N LYS A 74 3.78 -13.18 2.66
CA LYS A 74 3.45 -14.46 3.28
C LYS A 74 2.77 -15.37 2.27
N PRO A 75 2.98 -16.70 2.31
CA PRO A 75 2.14 -17.62 1.54
C PRO A 75 0.71 -17.51 2.06
N ALA A 76 -0.26 -17.38 1.16
CA ALA A 76 -1.66 -17.30 1.53
C ALA A 76 -2.16 -18.65 2.08
N GLU A 77 -2.90 -18.66 3.20
CA GLU A 77 -3.39 -19.91 3.82
C GLU A 77 -4.37 -20.67 2.91
N ASP A 78 -5.12 -19.96 2.05
CA ASP A 78 -5.99 -20.57 1.04
C ASP A 78 -5.40 -20.37 -0.37
N GLU A 79 -4.91 -21.45 -0.98
CA GLU A 79 -4.29 -21.46 -2.32
C GLU A 79 -5.29 -21.38 -3.49
N ILE A 80 -6.54 -21.03 -3.25
CA ILE A 80 -7.59 -21.07 -4.29
C ILE A 80 -7.73 -19.69 -4.93
N ASP A 81 -7.61 -19.62 -6.26
CA ASP A 81 -7.79 -18.42 -7.09
C ASP A 81 -9.13 -17.68 -6.87
N TYR A 82 -10.09 -18.32 -6.18
CA TYR A 82 -11.43 -17.83 -5.86
C TYR A 82 -11.69 -17.69 -4.36
N ALA A 83 -10.64 -17.73 -3.52
CA ALA A 83 -10.79 -17.53 -2.09
C ALA A 83 -11.27 -16.10 -1.84
N CYS A 84 -12.53 -15.96 -1.45
CA CYS A 84 -13.06 -14.71 -0.94
C CYS A 84 -12.59 -14.55 0.53
N GLU A 85 -12.46 -13.32 1.00
CA GLU A 85 -12.24 -13.07 2.43
C GLU A 85 -13.55 -13.25 3.21
N GLY A 86 -13.47 -13.86 4.41
CA GLY A 86 -14.59 -14.00 5.34
C GLY A 86 -15.29 -15.36 5.38
N HIS A 87 -14.73 -16.39 4.74
CA HIS A 87 -15.23 -17.76 4.93
C HIS A 87 -14.64 -18.37 6.21
N GLU A 88 -15.44 -18.51 7.27
CA GLU A 88 -15.15 -19.53 8.28
C GLU A 88 -15.40 -20.89 7.64
N SER A 89 -14.32 -21.63 7.35
CA SER A 89 -14.35 -23.04 6.96
C SER A 89 -14.93 -23.37 5.57
N LEU A 90 -14.05 -23.60 4.59
CA LEU A 90 -14.31 -24.51 3.46
C LEU A 90 -14.09 -25.99 3.84
N TYR A 91 -13.87 -26.32 5.11
CA TYR A 91 -13.61 -27.68 5.57
C TYR A 91 -14.94 -28.43 5.78
N VAL A 92 -15.60 -28.77 4.69
CA VAL A 92 -16.65 -29.77 4.71
C VAL A 92 -15.99 -31.16 4.76
N GLY A 93 -16.14 -31.83 5.91
CA GLY A 93 -15.83 -33.25 6.01
C GLY A 93 -16.60 -34.04 4.93
N LEU A 94 -16.06 -35.21 4.56
CA LEU A 94 -16.64 -36.14 3.57
C LEU A 94 -18.15 -36.37 3.82
N GLY A 95 -19.02 -35.56 3.21
CA GLY A 95 -20.48 -35.65 3.34
C GLY A 95 -21.24 -34.33 3.47
N GLU A 96 -20.59 -33.21 3.77
CA GLU A 96 -21.26 -31.91 3.91
C GLU A 96 -21.08 -31.03 2.66
N SER A 97 -22.06 -30.19 2.35
CA SER A 97 -21.99 -29.21 1.26
C SER A 97 -21.80 -27.82 1.87
N ALA A 98 -20.67 -27.18 1.57
CA ALA A 98 -20.43 -25.80 1.93
C ALA A 98 -21.24 -24.93 0.96
N TYR A 99 -22.10 -24.07 1.50
CA TYR A 99 -22.84 -23.09 0.72
C TYR A 99 -22.23 -21.71 0.93
N CYS A 100 -21.96 -21.01 -0.17
CA CYS A 100 -21.58 -19.61 -0.12
C CYS A 100 -22.82 -18.79 0.27
N ASP A 101 -22.76 -18.11 1.42
CA ASP A 101 -23.83 -17.23 1.92
C ASP A 101 -23.79 -15.83 1.28
N GLY A 102 -22.80 -15.58 0.42
CA GLY A 102 -22.60 -14.31 -0.29
C GLY A 102 -22.10 -13.16 0.59
N THR A 103 -21.73 -13.41 1.86
CA THR A 103 -21.16 -12.38 2.74
C THR A 103 -19.67 -12.14 2.47
N CYS A 104 -19.05 -13.06 1.74
CA CYS A 104 -17.65 -13.02 1.41
C CYS A 104 -17.30 -11.87 0.45
N LYS A 105 -16.14 -11.24 0.68
CA LYS A 105 -15.66 -10.15 -0.18
C LYS A 105 -14.54 -10.62 -1.10
N PRO A 106 -14.40 -10.06 -2.31
CA PRO A 106 -13.22 -10.30 -3.12
C PRO A 106 -11.97 -9.91 -2.34
N ARG A 107 -10.94 -10.76 -2.35
CA ARG A 107 -9.63 -10.43 -1.79
C ARG A 107 -9.08 -9.16 -2.44
N THR A 108 -8.47 -8.32 -1.62
CA THR A 108 -7.95 -7.02 -2.06
C THR A 108 -6.75 -7.23 -2.98
N LYS A 109 -6.81 -6.65 -4.20
CA LYS A 109 -5.71 -6.69 -5.17
C LYS A 109 -5.01 -5.34 -5.26
N PHE A 110 -3.73 -5.35 -5.57
CA PHE A 110 -3.00 -4.12 -5.86
C PHE A 110 -3.28 -3.69 -7.29
N ASP A 111 -4.27 -2.81 -7.47
CA ASP A 111 -4.68 -2.25 -8.75
C ASP A 111 -4.30 -0.77 -8.90
N ARG A 112 -4.78 -0.13 -9.97
CA ARG A 112 -4.52 1.29 -10.21
C ARG A 112 -5.10 2.19 -9.12
N ALA A 113 -6.25 1.83 -8.53
CA ALA A 113 -6.84 2.62 -7.45
C ALA A 113 -5.98 2.51 -6.19
N ALA A 114 -5.55 1.29 -5.84
CA ALA A 114 -4.62 1.05 -4.73
C ALA A 114 -3.29 1.81 -4.90
N LEU A 115 -2.75 1.86 -6.12
CA LEU A 115 -1.55 2.65 -6.42
C LEU A 115 -1.76 4.14 -6.17
N VAL A 116 -2.86 4.70 -6.67
CA VAL A 116 -3.20 6.12 -6.52
C VAL A 116 -3.42 6.46 -5.05
N ASP A 117 -4.14 5.61 -4.31
CA ASP A 117 -4.37 5.78 -2.88
C ASP A 117 -3.06 5.76 -2.09
N LEU A 118 -2.14 4.85 -2.44
CA LEU A 118 -0.83 4.79 -1.79
C LEU A 118 0.00 6.03 -2.10
N SER A 119 -0.01 6.51 -3.35
CA SER A 119 0.67 7.76 -3.72
C SER A 119 0.15 8.96 -2.94
N PHE A 120 -1.17 9.12 -2.81
CA PHE A 120 -1.74 10.22 -2.03
C PHE A 120 -1.39 10.10 -0.54
N ALA A 121 -1.44 8.89 0.01
CA ALA A 121 -1.08 8.69 1.42
C ALA A 121 0.38 9.05 1.73
N LEU A 122 1.30 8.81 0.77
CA LEU A 122 2.71 9.18 0.91
C LEU A 122 2.93 10.68 0.69
N ASP A 123 2.27 11.29 -0.29
CA ASP A 123 2.35 12.74 -0.56
C ASP A 123 1.79 13.58 0.62
N ASP A 124 0.66 13.15 1.19
CA ASP A 124 0.08 13.78 2.37
C ASP A 124 1.04 13.72 3.58
N GLU A 125 1.76 12.61 3.73
CA GLU A 125 2.77 12.45 4.78
C GLU A 125 3.97 13.37 4.55
N ASP A 126 4.52 13.42 3.33
CA ASP A 126 5.65 14.28 2.99
C ASP A 126 5.31 15.76 3.22
N LEU A 127 4.07 16.15 2.91
CA LEU A 127 3.54 17.48 3.22
C LEU A 127 3.46 17.70 4.73
N ASP A 128 2.91 16.76 5.49
CA ASP A 128 2.80 16.91 6.95
C ASP A 128 4.19 16.94 7.64
N GLU A 129 5.17 16.15 7.19
CA GLU A 129 6.54 16.14 7.73
C GLU A 129 7.32 17.43 7.38
N SER A 130 7.10 17.98 6.18
CA SER A 130 7.69 19.27 5.78
C SER A 130 7.00 20.48 6.46
N GLY A 131 5.93 20.25 7.23
CA GLY A 131 5.19 21.28 7.94
C GLY A 131 4.11 21.95 7.11
N GLY A 132 3.73 21.35 5.99
CA GLY A 132 2.55 21.67 5.19
C GLY A 132 1.28 21.00 5.72
N CYS A 133 0.29 20.81 4.85
CA CYS A 133 -0.95 20.12 5.16
C CYS A 133 -1.35 19.19 4.03
N GLY A 134 -1.24 17.87 4.25
CA GLY A 134 -1.67 16.86 3.29
C GLY A 134 -3.13 16.99 2.89
N ALA A 135 -4.02 17.20 3.86
CA ALA A 135 -5.47 17.27 3.64
C ALA A 135 -5.93 18.33 2.61
N CYS A 136 -5.15 19.39 2.36
CA CYS A 136 -5.45 20.37 1.31
C CYS A 136 -4.28 20.68 0.37
N GLY A 137 -3.22 19.88 0.41
CA GLY A 137 -2.06 19.99 -0.50
C GLY A 137 -1.26 21.28 -0.38
N LEU A 138 -1.23 21.92 0.80
CA LEU A 138 -0.51 23.19 0.99
C LEU A 138 0.87 22.94 1.58
N GLU A 139 1.92 23.40 0.89
CA GLU A 139 3.29 23.39 1.42
C GLU A 139 3.44 24.36 2.60
N ALA A 140 4.45 24.13 3.45
CA ALA A 140 4.69 24.93 4.66
C ALA A 140 4.84 26.44 4.38
N ASP A 141 5.47 26.81 3.27
CA ASP A 141 5.68 28.20 2.84
C ASP A 141 4.41 28.84 2.23
N GLN A 142 3.40 28.03 1.89
CA GLN A 142 2.10 28.48 1.41
C GLN A 142 1.07 28.61 2.55
N MET A 143 1.38 28.08 3.74
CA MET A 143 0.57 28.25 4.93
C MET A 143 0.58 29.71 5.42
N CYS A 144 -0.40 30.08 6.23
CA CYS A 144 -0.44 31.43 6.77
C CYS A 144 0.76 31.71 7.69
N ALA A 145 1.61 32.68 7.33
CA ALA A 145 2.76 33.09 8.13
C ALA A 145 2.43 33.58 9.56
N ALA A 146 1.18 33.97 9.85
CA ALA A 146 0.79 34.50 11.15
C ALA A 146 0.24 33.43 12.11
N CYS A 147 -0.41 32.39 11.60
CA CYS A 147 -1.09 31.39 12.43
C CYS A 147 -0.78 29.94 12.04
N ALA A 148 0.03 29.73 11.00
CA ALA A 148 0.37 28.42 10.43
C ALA A 148 -0.86 27.57 10.09
N ARG A 149 -2.02 28.19 9.79
CA ARG A 149 -3.23 27.47 9.36
C ARG A 149 -3.32 27.41 7.84
N CYS A 150 -3.90 26.33 7.36
CA CYS A 150 -4.14 26.02 5.95
C CYS A 150 -5.64 26.15 5.60
N ASN A 151 -5.98 25.96 4.31
CA ASN A 151 -7.36 26.06 3.80
C ASN A 151 -8.40 25.19 4.50
N CYS A 152 -7.99 24.12 5.17
CA CYS A 152 -8.90 23.25 5.93
C CYS A 152 -9.57 24.00 7.10
N ASP A 153 -8.88 24.99 7.67
CA ASP A 153 -9.44 25.88 8.66
C ASP A 153 -9.92 27.16 7.99
N ARG A 154 -11.09 27.66 8.38
CA ARG A 154 -11.53 28.99 7.92
C ARG A 154 -10.78 30.08 8.69
N HIS A 155 -9.87 30.78 8.02
CA HIS A 155 -9.03 31.84 8.61
C HIS A 155 -8.90 33.04 7.65
N ASP A 156 -10.04 33.46 7.08
CA ASP A 156 -10.20 34.47 6.03
C ASP A 156 -9.56 35.84 6.35
N SER A 157 -9.30 36.13 7.63
CA SER A 157 -8.66 37.37 8.09
C SER A 157 -7.13 37.37 7.99
N CYS A 158 -6.52 36.23 7.69
CA CYS A 158 -5.07 36.07 7.69
C CYS A 158 -4.47 36.37 6.31
N LYS A 159 -3.36 37.12 6.27
CA LYS A 159 -2.59 37.31 5.05
C LYS A 159 -1.72 36.09 4.77
N ARG A 160 -1.88 35.50 3.59
CA ARG A 160 -0.97 34.48 3.08
C ARG A 160 0.25 35.14 2.46
N PRO A 161 1.43 34.50 2.51
CA PRO A 161 2.54 34.91 1.68
C PRO A 161 2.06 34.85 0.22
N THR A 162 2.11 35.99 -0.48
CA THR A 162 2.00 35.99 -1.94
C THR A 162 3.20 35.20 -2.44
N ALA A 163 2.97 34.05 -3.08
CA ALA A 163 4.01 33.22 -3.64
C ALA A 163 5.05 34.10 -4.35
N ALA A 164 6.29 34.06 -3.86
CA ALA A 164 7.38 34.70 -4.55
C ALA A 164 7.54 33.96 -5.88
N LYS A 165 7.27 34.66 -6.98
CA LYS A 165 7.49 34.15 -8.33
C LYS A 165 8.94 33.76 -8.56
#